data_AF-A0A6I6JJV3-F1
#
_entry.id   AF-A0A6I6JJV3-F1
#
_cell.length_a   1.000
_cell.length_b   1.000
_cell.length_c   1.000
_cell.angle_alpha   90.00
_cell.angle_beta   90.00
_cell.angle_gamma   90.00
#
_symmetry.space_group_name_H-M   'P 1'
#
loop_
_entity.id
_entity.type
_entity.pdbx_description
1 polymer ?
#
loop_
_entity_poly.entity_id
_entity_poly.type
_entity_poly.pdbx_seq_one_letter_code
_entity_poly.pdbx_strand_id
1 'polypeptide(L)'
;MRTLRYVILAAVLFCLLSGVAGAGEVQVFKPADEEVSTMELRQRAMAEGFALAVLQEAQTMLGTPLDEARGEAFKQYMLTQARQYIQGYKILSSKVSGEGVALALDVRVNRKLLREGLKSMGLFAAEAGPLTASISWPEGVPEETVVGLQQLMTLTGIRQGVDVLPSFTLEPGPKDAFKARLEMDKQEFVAIDKDLRVLWFKLWSKYFNRDEGTVARSGVQTLSVDGWFAPDAVLEFDGVLRAWESAVQEARLVELDMQPSGVGGVWEVRLLNASRLDSLLKSYLPQRGLTYRLSEKDSK
;
A
#
# COMPACT_ATOMS: atom_id res chain seq x y z
N MET A 1 -11.19 42.08 -3.11
CA MET A 1 -10.34 41.11 -2.38
C MET A 1 -11.07 40.42 -1.20
N ARG A 2 -12.26 39.84 -1.42
CA ARG A 2 -12.95 38.98 -0.42
C ARG A 2 -13.66 37.77 -1.05
N THR A 3 -13.86 37.77 -2.36
CA THR A 3 -14.43 36.66 -3.14
C THR A 3 -13.41 35.60 -3.56
N LEU A 4 -12.11 35.92 -3.55
CA LEU A 4 -11.01 35.02 -3.95
C LEU A 4 -10.69 33.94 -2.89
N ARG A 5 -11.16 34.11 -1.65
CA ARG A 5 -10.89 33.15 -0.55
C ARG A 5 -11.88 31.99 -0.48
N TYR A 6 -13.06 32.11 -1.10
CA TYR A 6 -14.08 31.04 -1.05
C TYR A 6 -13.97 30.05 -2.22
N VAL A 7 -13.27 30.41 -3.30
CA VAL A 7 -13.04 29.50 -4.44
C VAL A 7 -11.97 28.44 -4.10
N ILE A 8 -11.02 28.77 -3.23
CA ILE A 8 -9.95 27.85 -2.80
C ILE A 8 -10.49 26.80 -1.79
N LEU A 9 -11.55 27.11 -1.05
CA LEU A 9 -12.14 26.17 -0.08
C LEU A 9 -13.12 25.17 -0.70
N ALA A 10 -13.67 25.47 -1.88
CA ALA A 10 -14.65 24.59 -2.55
C ALA A 10 -14.01 23.49 -3.41
N ALA A 11 -12.73 23.62 -3.79
CA ALA A 11 -12.03 22.64 -4.62
C ALA A 11 -11.45 21.45 -3.85
N VAL A 12 -11.40 21.51 -2.51
CA VAL A 12 -10.79 20.45 -1.68
C VAL A 12 -11.84 19.43 -1.16
N LEU A 13 -13.14 19.71 -1.29
CA LEU A 13 -14.18 18.94 -0.61
C LEU A 13 -15.05 18.03 -1.51
N PHE A 14 -14.67 17.77 -2.76
CA PHE A 14 -15.52 16.99 -3.70
C PHE A 14 -14.91 15.69 -4.25
N CYS A 15 -13.80 15.20 -3.68
CA CYS A 15 -13.14 13.98 -4.17
C CYS A 15 -13.56 12.67 -3.48
N LEU A 16 -14.64 12.68 -2.70
CA LEU A 16 -15.15 11.47 -2.06
C LEU A 16 -16.53 11.18 -2.64
N LEU A 17 -16.58 10.32 -3.66
CA LEU A 17 -17.66 9.36 -4.00
C LEU A 17 -17.78 9.19 -5.52
N SER A 18 -17.08 8.19 -6.05
CA SER A 18 -17.44 7.33 -7.20
C SER A 18 -16.36 6.26 -7.26
N GLY A 19 -16.61 4.98 -7.05
CA GLY A 19 -17.54 4.16 -7.83
C GLY A 19 -16.69 3.21 -8.67
N VAL A 20 -16.70 1.94 -8.27
CA VAL A 20 -15.81 0.82 -8.67
C VAL A 20 -15.61 0.67 -10.18
N ALA A 21 -14.44 1.11 -10.71
CA ALA A 21 -13.85 0.61 -11.95
C ALA A 21 -12.40 1.13 -12.16
N GLY A 22 -11.42 0.45 -11.56
CA GLY A 22 -10.03 0.22 -12.03
C GLY A 22 -9.15 1.32 -12.66
N ALA A 23 -9.55 2.59 -12.69
CA ALA A 23 -8.76 3.69 -13.20
C ALA A 23 -9.07 4.97 -12.41
N GLY A 24 -8.03 5.59 -11.85
CA GLY A 24 -8.14 6.78 -11.02
C GLY A 24 -7.86 8.04 -11.85
N GLU A 25 -8.78 9.01 -11.81
CA GLU A 25 -8.51 10.34 -12.36
C GLU A 25 -7.61 11.12 -11.41
N VAL A 26 -6.49 11.62 -11.94
CA VAL A 26 -5.53 12.45 -11.21
C VAL A 26 -5.29 13.76 -11.93
N GLN A 27 -5.15 14.82 -11.15
CA GLN A 27 -4.86 16.15 -11.65
C GLN A 27 -3.57 16.67 -11.02
N VAL A 28 -2.70 17.20 -11.85
CA VAL A 28 -1.38 17.69 -11.44
C VAL A 28 -1.06 19.00 -12.13
N PHE A 29 -0.37 19.87 -11.40
CA PHE A 29 0.11 21.15 -11.90
C PHE A 29 1.59 21.30 -11.57
N LYS A 30 2.39 21.59 -12.59
CA LYS A 30 3.79 21.98 -12.44
C LYS A 30 3.94 23.46 -12.80
N PRO A 31 4.38 24.32 -11.87
CA PRO A 31 4.60 25.72 -12.17
C PRO A 31 5.70 25.86 -13.24
N ALA A 32 5.65 26.97 -13.98
CA ALA A 32 6.71 27.33 -14.92
C ALA A 32 8.04 27.50 -14.18
N ASP A 33 9.10 27.07 -14.83
CA ASP A 33 10.47 27.11 -14.34
C ASP A 33 11.34 27.55 -15.51
N GLU A 34 12.03 28.68 -15.36
CA GLU A 34 12.82 29.31 -16.43
C GLU A 34 14.01 28.44 -16.87
N GLU A 35 14.45 27.52 -16.00
CA GLU A 35 15.58 26.62 -16.27
C GLU A 35 15.15 25.33 -16.97
N VAL A 36 13.83 25.07 -17.08
CA VAL A 36 13.30 23.78 -17.51
C VAL A 36 12.41 23.93 -18.74
N SER A 37 12.68 23.14 -19.78
CA SER A 37 11.83 23.15 -20.98
C SER A 37 10.39 22.75 -20.67
N THR A 38 9.42 23.27 -21.41
CA THR A 38 8.00 22.86 -21.32
C THR A 38 7.83 21.33 -21.45
N MET A 39 8.64 20.69 -22.28
CA MET A 39 8.63 19.24 -22.45
C MET A 39 9.05 18.51 -21.16
N GLU A 40 10.10 18.98 -20.50
CA GLU A 40 10.55 18.41 -19.25
C GLU A 40 9.57 18.69 -18.11
N LEU A 41 8.99 19.89 -18.02
CA LEU A 41 7.89 20.18 -17.09
C LEU A 41 6.71 19.22 -17.28
N ARG A 42 6.35 18.93 -18.53
CA ARG A 42 5.32 17.95 -18.86
C ARG A 42 5.71 16.53 -18.42
N GLN A 43 6.97 16.13 -18.59
CA GLN A 43 7.46 14.83 -18.11
C GLN A 43 7.44 14.73 -16.57
N ARG A 44 7.83 15.80 -15.87
CA ARG A 44 7.74 15.90 -14.41
C ARG A 44 6.28 15.85 -13.93
N ALA A 45 5.37 16.54 -14.61
CA ALA A 45 3.93 16.47 -14.33
C ALA A 45 3.38 15.05 -14.54
N MET A 46 3.76 14.39 -15.65
CA MET A 46 3.39 12.99 -15.90
C MET A 46 3.88 12.04 -14.79
N ALA A 47 5.14 12.17 -14.38
CA ALA A 47 5.71 11.35 -13.30
C ALA A 47 4.97 11.57 -11.97
N GLU A 48 4.64 12.82 -11.64
CA GLU A 48 3.83 13.13 -10.46
C GLU A 48 2.41 12.57 -10.56
N GLY A 49 1.78 12.64 -11.73
CA GLY A 49 0.45 12.07 -11.95
C GLY A 49 0.44 10.55 -11.73
N PHE A 50 1.46 9.84 -12.23
CA PHE A 50 1.60 8.41 -11.96
C PHE A 50 1.85 8.11 -10.47
N ALA A 51 2.71 8.89 -9.81
CA ALA A 51 2.94 8.73 -8.39
C ALA A 51 1.67 8.95 -7.55
N LEU A 52 0.88 9.96 -7.91
CA LEU A 52 -0.40 10.25 -7.25
C LEU A 52 -1.43 9.14 -7.48
N ALA A 53 -1.53 8.61 -8.70
CA ALA A 53 -2.44 7.50 -8.99
C ALA A 53 -2.07 6.24 -8.20
N VAL A 54 -0.77 5.94 -8.10
CA VAL A 54 -0.28 4.80 -7.30
C VAL A 54 -0.51 5.04 -5.81
N LEU A 55 -0.35 6.26 -5.30
CA LEU A 55 -0.67 6.60 -3.90
C LEU A 55 -2.16 6.41 -3.60
N GLN A 56 -3.05 6.93 -4.45
CA GLN A 56 -4.49 6.77 -4.29
C GLN A 56 -4.87 5.29 -4.27
N GLU A 57 -4.35 4.50 -5.21
CA GLU A 57 -4.59 3.07 -5.27
C GLU A 57 -3.99 2.32 -4.06
N ALA A 58 -2.81 2.72 -3.57
CA ALA A 58 -2.25 2.15 -2.35
C ALA A 58 -3.12 2.45 -1.11
N GLN A 59 -3.66 3.66 -1.00
CA GLN A 59 -4.55 4.04 0.10
C GLN A 59 -5.88 3.27 0.09
N THR A 60 -6.38 2.84 -1.07
CA THR A 60 -7.58 1.98 -1.14
C THR A 60 -7.28 0.52 -0.77
N MET A 61 -6.05 0.05 -1.02
CA MET A 61 -5.60 -1.30 -0.67
C MET A 61 -5.28 -1.45 0.81
N LEU A 62 -4.71 -0.42 1.43
CA LEU A 62 -4.37 -0.42 2.85
C LEU A 62 -5.65 -0.32 3.70
N GLY A 63 -5.70 -1.07 4.80
CA GLY A 63 -6.80 -1.04 5.76
C GLY A 63 -6.85 0.25 6.58
N THR A 64 -5.68 0.88 6.78
CA THR A 64 -5.54 2.22 7.36
C THR A 64 -4.80 3.13 6.38
N PRO A 65 -5.35 4.32 6.03
CA PRO A 65 -4.64 5.26 5.16
C PRO A 65 -3.28 5.66 5.74
N LEU A 66 -2.29 5.82 4.87
CA LEU A 66 -1.03 6.44 5.25
C LEU A 66 -1.31 7.85 5.77
N ASP A 67 -0.71 8.22 6.91
CA ASP A 67 -0.74 9.60 7.38
C ASP A 67 -0.06 10.55 6.37
N GLU A 68 -0.23 11.85 6.54
CA GLU A 68 0.25 12.85 5.58
C GLU A 68 1.76 12.74 5.29
N ALA A 69 2.58 12.53 6.32
CA ALA A 69 4.03 12.42 6.18
C ALA A 69 4.42 11.13 5.42
N ARG A 70 3.76 10.00 5.75
CA ARG A 70 3.97 8.72 5.06
C ARG A 70 3.46 8.73 3.63
N GLY A 71 2.33 9.37 3.39
CA GLY A 71 1.74 9.54 2.06
C GLY A 71 2.65 10.37 1.15
N GLU A 72 3.21 11.47 1.65
CA GLU A 72 4.16 12.27 0.88
C GLU A 72 5.47 11.51 0.64
N ALA A 73 6.02 10.83 1.66
CA ALA A 73 7.21 9.99 1.47
C ALA A 73 6.99 8.87 0.43
N PHE A 74 5.79 8.26 0.44
CA PHE A 74 5.40 7.26 -0.56
C PHE A 74 5.31 7.88 -1.96
N LYS A 75 4.66 9.04 -2.09
CA LYS A 75 4.56 9.77 -3.36
C LYS A 75 5.94 10.12 -3.92
N GLN A 76 6.84 10.65 -3.09
CA GLN A 76 8.20 11.00 -3.50
C GLN A 76 8.98 9.77 -3.98
N TYR A 77 8.88 8.65 -3.26
CA TYR A 77 9.47 7.38 -3.71
C TYR A 77 8.89 6.95 -5.09
N MET A 78 7.58 7.10 -5.27
CA MET A 78 6.89 6.73 -6.51
C MET A 78 7.19 7.63 -7.71
N LEU A 79 7.72 8.85 -7.54
CA LEU A 79 8.14 9.69 -8.68
C LEU A 79 9.10 8.96 -9.63
N THR A 80 9.93 8.07 -9.08
CA THR A 80 10.89 7.27 -9.88
C THR A 80 10.42 5.84 -10.13
N GLN A 81 9.56 5.29 -9.25
CA GLN A 81 9.20 3.87 -9.26
C GLN A 81 7.81 3.58 -9.83
N ALA A 82 6.93 4.58 -9.98
CA ALA A 82 5.53 4.36 -10.33
C ALA A 82 5.32 3.63 -11.66
N ARG A 83 6.19 3.87 -12.66
CA ARG A 83 6.01 3.38 -14.04
C ARG A 83 5.80 1.86 -14.12
N GLN A 84 6.48 1.08 -13.29
CA GLN A 84 6.35 -0.38 -13.29
C GLN A 84 4.95 -0.84 -12.88
N TYR A 85 4.24 -0.04 -12.09
CA TYR A 85 2.89 -0.33 -11.62
C TYR A 85 1.81 0.20 -12.58
N ILE A 86 2.15 0.92 -13.65
CA ILE A 86 1.16 1.47 -14.58
C ILE A 86 0.86 0.44 -15.69
N GLN A 87 -0.39 0.00 -15.81
CA GLN A 87 -0.84 -0.86 -16.92
C GLN A 87 -1.15 -0.06 -18.18
N GLY A 88 -1.62 1.18 -17.99
CA GLY A 88 -1.98 2.08 -19.07
C GLY A 88 -2.45 3.42 -18.52
N TYR A 89 -2.51 4.43 -19.37
CA TYR A 89 -3.04 5.74 -19.01
C TYR A 89 -3.62 6.45 -20.23
N LYS A 90 -4.51 7.40 -19.98
CA LYS A 90 -5.07 8.32 -20.97
C LYS A 90 -4.93 9.75 -20.46
N ILE A 91 -4.45 10.65 -21.30
CA ILE A 91 -4.43 12.07 -20.99
C ILE A 91 -5.84 12.61 -21.25
N LEU A 92 -6.54 13.03 -20.21
CA LEU A 92 -7.87 13.64 -20.30
C LEU A 92 -7.76 15.11 -20.69
N SER A 93 -6.79 15.83 -20.13
CA SER A 93 -6.48 17.20 -20.51
C SER A 93 -5.00 17.52 -20.34
N SER A 94 -4.51 18.45 -21.16
CA SER A 94 -3.16 18.98 -21.07
C SER A 94 -3.20 20.46 -21.42
N LYS A 95 -2.98 21.33 -20.45
CA LYS A 95 -2.90 22.77 -20.64
C LYS A 95 -1.50 23.25 -20.33
N VAL A 96 -0.91 23.94 -21.29
CA VAL A 96 0.36 24.64 -21.11
C VAL A 96 0.05 26.13 -21.14
N SER A 97 0.47 26.85 -20.11
CA SER A 97 0.35 28.30 -20.01
C SER A 97 1.68 28.90 -19.56
N GLY A 98 1.77 30.24 -19.54
CA GLY A 98 2.92 30.92 -18.95
C GLY A 98 3.08 30.67 -17.45
N GLU A 99 2.04 30.16 -16.77
CA GLU A 99 2.08 29.80 -15.35
C GLU A 99 2.62 28.39 -15.12
N GLY A 100 2.62 27.52 -16.14
CA GLY A 100 3.11 26.14 -16.03
C GLY A 100 2.35 25.13 -16.88
N VAL A 101 2.41 23.87 -16.47
CA VAL A 101 1.77 22.72 -17.13
C VAL A 101 0.76 22.08 -16.18
N ALA A 102 -0.51 22.05 -16.59
CA ALA A 102 -1.58 21.31 -15.93
C ALA A 102 -1.94 20.06 -16.73
N LEU A 103 -1.99 18.90 -16.09
CA LEU A 103 -2.42 17.63 -16.69
C LEU A 103 -3.56 17.03 -15.87
N ALA A 104 -4.55 16.49 -16.58
CA ALA A 104 -5.51 15.54 -16.03
C ALA A 104 -5.28 14.19 -16.71
N LEU A 105 -5.09 13.14 -15.91
CA LEU A 105 -4.78 11.79 -16.39
C LEU A 105 -5.81 10.83 -15.82
N ASP A 106 -6.19 9.87 -16.65
CA ASP A 106 -6.87 8.64 -16.23
C ASP A 106 -5.82 7.53 -16.23
N VAL A 107 -5.52 6.96 -15.07
CA VAL A 107 -4.39 6.03 -14.89
C VAL A 107 -4.89 4.70 -14.37
N ARG A 108 -4.54 3.62 -15.10
CA ARG A 108 -4.83 2.25 -14.73
C ARG A 108 -3.61 1.63 -14.05
N VAL A 109 -3.75 1.30 -12.77
CA VAL A 109 -2.68 0.72 -11.94
C VAL A 109 -2.77 -0.80 -11.90
N ASN A 110 -1.63 -1.48 -11.99
CA ASN A 110 -1.50 -2.92 -11.83
C ASN A 110 -1.63 -3.27 -10.34
N ARG A 111 -2.87 -3.49 -9.91
CA ARG A 111 -3.20 -3.75 -8.51
C ARG A 111 -2.45 -4.93 -7.90
N LYS A 112 -2.27 -6.01 -8.66
CA LYS A 112 -1.52 -7.20 -8.22
C LYS A 112 -0.06 -6.86 -7.93
N LEU A 113 0.62 -6.24 -8.91
CA LEU A 113 2.03 -5.89 -8.77
C LEU A 113 2.24 -4.82 -7.69
N LEU A 114 1.32 -3.84 -7.60
CA LEU A 114 1.36 -2.84 -6.54
C LEU A 114 1.25 -3.50 -5.17
N ARG A 115 0.29 -4.42 -4.98
CA ARG A 115 0.14 -5.14 -3.72
C ARG A 115 1.40 -5.90 -3.31
N GLU A 116 2.03 -6.61 -4.24
CA GLU A 116 3.31 -7.30 -4.00
C GLU A 116 4.41 -6.29 -3.60
N GLY A 117 4.45 -5.13 -4.24
CA GLY A 117 5.30 -4.00 -3.87
C GLY A 117 5.05 -3.51 -2.44
N LEU A 118 3.80 -3.14 -2.11
CA LEU A 118 3.40 -2.65 -0.79
C LEU A 118 3.72 -3.66 0.32
N LYS A 119 3.51 -4.95 0.05
CA LYS A 119 3.88 -6.06 0.95
C LYS A 119 5.39 -6.11 1.17
N SER A 120 6.18 -6.04 0.10
CA SER A 120 7.65 -6.06 0.20
C SER A 120 8.20 -4.85 0.97
N MET A 121 7.51 -3.72 0.91
CA MET A 121 7.83 -2.51 1.66
C MET A 121 7.38 -2.55 3.12
N GLY A 122 6.61 -3.56 3.54
CA GLY A 122 6.09 -3.68 4.92
C GLY A 122 4.90 -2.78 5.24
N LEU A 123 4.26 -2.16 4.24
CA LEU A 123 3.22 -1.16 4.48
C LEU A 123 1.95 -1.76 5.10
N PHE A 124 1.67 -3.04 4.85
CA PHE A 124 0.59 -3.77 5.53
C PHE A 124 0.94 -4.15 6.98
N ALA A 125 2.21 -4.41 7.29
CA ALA A 125 2.65 -4.76 8.65
C ALA A 125 2.63 -3.53 9.58
N ALA A 126 2.95 -2.35 9.03
CA ALA A 126 2.93 -1.09 9.75
C ALA A 126 1.53 -0.62 10.20
N GLU A 127 0.44 -1.31 9.81
CA GLU A 127 -0.91 -1.07 10.34
C GLU A 127 -1.06 -1.48 11.81
N ALA A 128 -0.26 -2.44 12.28
CA ALA A 128 -0.29 -2.91 13.67
C ALA A 128 0.28 -1.90 14.68
N GLY A 129 0.96 -0.85 14.19
CA GLY A 129 1.61 0.19 14.98
C GLY A 129 3.02 0.52 14.46
N PRO A 130 3.62 1.61 14.94
CA PRO A 130 4.97 2.00 14.54
C PRO A 130 6.01 0.97 15.01
N LEU A 131 6.82 0.47 14.08
CA LEU A 131 7.94 -0.41 14.39
C LEU A 131 9.08 0.42 14.97
N THR A 132 9.66 0.00 16.10
CA THR A 132 10.87 0.63 16.63
C THR A 132 12.08 -0.21 16.25
N ALA A 133 13.13 0.44 15.72
CA ALA A 133 14.35 -0.21 15.28
C ALA A 133 15.57 0.65 15.59
N SER A 134 16.71 0.02 15.90
CA SER A 134 17.98 0.74 15.98
C SER A 134 18.50 0.99 14.58
N ILE A 135 18.59 2.24 14.14
CA ILE A 135 19.20 2.59 12.85
C ILE A 135 20.52 3.32 13.12
N SER A 136 21.61 2.84 12.52
CA SER A 136 22.96 3.37 12.72
C SER A 136 23.69 3.52 11.39
N TRP A 137 24.53 4.54 11.30
CA TRP A 137 25.41 4.80 10.18
C TRP A 137 26.67 5.52 10.69
N PRO A 138 27.82 5.44 10.00
CA PRO A 138 29.05 6.05 10.46
C PRO A 138 28.99 7.58 10.41
N GLU A 139 29.85 8.22 11.20
CA GLU A 139 30.08 9.66 11.10
C GLU A 139 30.67 10.01 9.72
N GLY A 140 30.24 11.15 9.15
CA GLY A 140 30.71 11.62 7.84
C GLY A 140 29.95 11.06 6.63
N VAL A 141 28.85 10.34 6.84
CA VAL A 141 27.91 9.99 5.75
C VAL A 141 27.35 11.26 5.12
N PRO A 142 27.25 11.36 3.77
CA PRO A 142 26.69 12.52 3.09
C PRO A 142 25.28 12.86 3.59
N GLU A 143 24.98 14.15 3.74
CA GLU A 143 23.68 14.63 4.22
C GLU A 143 22.51 14.10 3.36
N GLU A 144 22.70 14.02 2.05
CA GLU A 144 21.73 13.43 1.11
C GLU A 144 21.36 11.97 1.45
N THR A 145 22.33 11.20 1.95
CA THR A 145 22.11 9.80 2.34
C THR A 145 21.32 9.73 3.64
N VAL A 146 21.62 10.62 4.59
CA VAL A 146 20.88 10.73 5.86
C VAL A 146 19.43 11.13 5.61
N VAL A 147 19.19 12.13 4.76
CA VAL A 147 17.83 12.53 4.35
C VAL A 147 17.11 11.38 3.66
N GLY A 148 17.79 10.65 2.76
CA GLY A 148 17.24 9.47 2.11
C GLY A 148 16.82 8.36 3.09
N LEU A 149 17.64 8.09 4.11
CA LEU A 149 17.30 7.16 5.20
C LEU A 149 16.08 7.62 5.99
N GLN A 150 16.01 8.90 6.38
CA GLN A 150 14.88 9.45 7.12
C GLN A 150 13.56 9.37 6.33
N GLN A 151 13.62 9.60 5.00
CA GLN A 151 12.47 9.41 4.12
C GLN A 151 12.02 7.95 4.08
N LEU A 152 12.96 7.00 4.02
CA LEU A 152 12.66 5.56 4.04
C LEU A 152 12.08 5.11 5.39
N MET A 153 12.61 5.62 6.50
CA MET A 153 12.07 5.40 7.85
C MET A 153 10.64 5.92 7.95
N THR A 154 10.38 7.14 7.48
CA THR A 154 9.04 7.73 7.43
C THR A 154 8.11 6.84 6.62
N LEU A 155 8.46 6.52 5.38
CA LEU A 155 7.69 5.68 4.47
C LEU A 155 7.29 4.34 5.11
N THR A 156 8.27 3.63 5.66
CA THR A 156 8.06 2.31 6.28
C THR A 156 7.44 2.37 7.69
N GLY A 157 7.29 3.55 8.28
CA GLY A 157 6.75 3.71 9.62
C GLY A 157 7.71 3.26 10.73
N ILE A 158 9.01 3.22 10.44
CA ILE A 158 10.07 2.81 11.36
C ILE A 158 10.51 4.01 12.19
N ARG A 159 10.48 3.86 13.52
CA ARG A 159 10.96 4.84 14.49
C ARG A 159 12.33 4.44 15.02
N GLN A 160 13.20 5.44 15.19
CA GLN A 160 14.50 5.24 15.83
C GLN A 160 14.31 4.78 17.28
N GLY A 161 14.92 3.66 17.62
CA GLY A 161 15.18 3.23 18.99
C GLY A 161 16.69 3.20 19.28
N VAL A 162 17.03 2.98 20.54
CA VAL A 162 18.40 2.79 21.00
C VAL A 162 18.51 1.39 21.56
N ASP A 163 19.48 0.61 21.09
CA ASP A 163 19.74 -0.76 21.54
C ASP A 163 18.53 -1.70 21.48
N VAL A 164 17.68 -1.53 20.46
CA VAL A 164 16.52 -2.38 20.18
C VAL A 164 16.69 -3.13 18.87
N LEU A 165 16.13 -4.34 18.82
CA LEU A 165 15.99 -5.12 17.59
C LEU A 165 14.63 -4.86 16.93
N PRO A 166 14.53 -4.89 15.60
CA PRO A 166 15.62 -5.08 14.63
C PRO A 166 16.63 -3.91 14.59
N SER A 167 17.89 -4.21 14.27
CA SER A 167 18.97 -3.22 14.15
C SER A 167 19.48 -3.15 12.71
N PHE A 168 19.42 -1.97 12.11
CA PHE A 168 19.94 -1.69 10.77
C PHE A 168 21.21 -0.85 10.88
N THR A 169 22.29 -1.30 10.26
CA THR A 169 23.56 -0.58 10.18
C THR A 169 23.92 -0.35 8.72
N LEU A 170 24.12 0.91 8.34
CA LEU A 170 24.64 1.32 7.04
C LEU A 170 26.15 1.54 7.13
N GLU A 171 26.89 1.06 6.14
CA GLU A 171 28.34 1.23 5.99
C GLU A 171 28.69 1.60 4.53
N PRO A 172 29.79 2.31 4.29
CA PRO A 172 30.36 2.43 2.95
C PRO A 172 30.67 1.05 2.36
N GLY A 173 30.18 0.80 1.15
CA GLY A 173 30.47 -0.38 0.37
C GLY A 173 31.59 -0.15 -0.66
N PRO A 174 31.97 -1.18 -1.43
CA PRO A 174 32.97 -1.06 -2.48
C PRO A 174 32.42 -0.25 -3.68
N LYS A 175 33.28 0.56 -4.32
CA LYS A 175 32.98 1.28 -5.58
C LYS A 175 31.72 2.16 -5.51
N ASP A 176 31.68 3.05 -4.50
CA ASP A 176 30.58 4.00 -4.25
C ASP A 176 29.22 3.32 -4.02
N ALA A 177 29.23 2.06 -3.58
CA ALA A 177 28.03 1.36 -3.15
C ALA A 177 27.79 1.57 -1.65
N PHE A 178 26.57 1.29 -1.21
CA PHE A 178 26.21 1.13 0.18
C PHE A 178 26.28 -0.34 0.56
N LYS A 179 26.76 -0.64 1.76
CA LYS A 179 26.63 -1.94 2.42
C LYS A 179 25.76 -1.76 3.64
N ALA A 180 24.82 -2.65 3.87
CA ALA A 180 24.02 -2.60 5.08
C ALA A 180 23.80 -3.97 5.66
N ARG A 181 23.59 -3.96 6.96
CA ARG A 181 23.30 -5.12 7.80
C ARG A 181 21.96 -4.89 8.47
N LEU A 182 21.10 -5.90 8.45
CA LEU A 182 19.90 -5.97 9.28
C LEU A 182 20.04 -7.14 10.23
N GLU A 183 20.24 -6.83 11.50
CA GLU A 183 20.29 -7.77 12.60
C GLU A 183 18.91 -7.91 13.25
N MET A 184 18.55 -9.15 13.51
CA MET A 184 17.34 -9.57 14.21
C MET A 184 17.72 -10.69 15.16
N ASP A 185 16.88 -10.96 16.15
CA ASP A 185 17.13 -11.84 17.32
C ASP A 185 18.14 -12.97 17.08
N LYS A 186 17.93 -13.83 16.08
CA LYS A 186 18.83 -14.97 15.76
C LYS A 186 19.39 -14.98 14.35
N GLN A 187 19.24 -13.90 13.61
CA GLN A 187 19.51 -13.89 12.18
C GLN A 187 19.98 -12.53 11.71
N GLU A 188 21.04 -12.56 10.92
CA GLU A 188 21.65 -11.39 10.30
C GLU A 188 21.51 -11.47 8.79
N PHE A 189 21.17 -10.36 8.15
CA PHE A 189 21.20 -10.24 6.70
C PHE A 189 22.09 -9.08 6.30
N VAL A 190 22.86 -9.30 5.22
CA VAL A 190 23.74 -8.28 4.65
C VAL A 190 23.40 -8.08 3.18
N ALA A 191 23.37 -6.83 2.74
CA ALA A 191 23.17 -6.45 1.35
C ALA A 191 24.15 -5.35 0.94
N ILE A 192 24.49 -5.33 -0.35
CA ILE A 192 25.28 -4.28 -0.98
C ILE A 192 24.54 -3.84 -2.23
N ASP A 193 24.34 -2.52 -2.40
CA ASP A 193 23.74 -1.93 -3.59
C ASP A 193 24.19 -0.47 -3.74
N LYS A 194 24.14 0.06 -4.96
CA LYS A 194 24.40 1.49 -5.22
C LYS A 194 23.20 2.36 -4.88
N ASP A 195 22.00 1.79 -4.86
CA ASP A 195 20.78 2.48 -4.49
C ASP A 195 20.39 2.11 -3.06
N LEU A 196 20.43 3.11 -2.17
CA LEU A 196 20.03 2.98 -0.77
C LEU A 196 18.61 2.41 -0.63
N ARG A 197 17.68 2.76 -1.53
CA ARG A 197 16.29 2.32 -1.49
C ARG A 197 16.18 0.83 -1.79
N VAL A 198 16.91 0.37 -2.80
CA VAL A 198 16.96 -1.06 -3.15
C VAL A 198 17.51 -1.85 -1.98
N LEU A 199 18.59 -1.37 -1.37
CA LEU A 199 19.22 -2.00 -0.22
C LEU A 199 18.29 -2.01 1.01
N TRP A 200 17.58 -0.91 1.29
CA TRP A 200 16.61 -0.81 2.37
C TRP A 200 15.50 -1.84 2.22
N PHE A 201 14.77 -1.83 1.10
CA PHE A 201 13.66 -2.75 0.88
C PHE A 201 14.11 -4.21 0.75
N LYS A 202 15.31 -4.48 0.22
CA LYS A 202 15.86 -5.83 0.16
C LYS A 202 16.08 -6.43 1.55
N LEU A 203 16.56 -5.64 2.51
CA LEU A 203 16.78 -6.09 3.88
C LEU A 203 15.47 -6.10 4.68
N TRP A 204 14.73 -4.99 4.69
CA TRP A 204 13.50 -4.86 5.45
C TRP A 204 12.39 -5.79 4.97
N SER A 205 12.33 -6.14 3.68
CA SER A 205 11.41 -7.19 3.22
C SER A 205 11.67 -8.53 3.91
N LYS A 206 12.89 -8.83 4.38
CA LYS A 206 13.15 -10.05 5.17
C LYS A 206 12.52 -9.98 6.56
N TYR A 207 12.45 -8.80 7.15
CA TYR A 207 11.76 -8.57 8.42
C TYR A 207 10.24 -8.62 8.22
N PHE A 208 9.70 -7.85 7.28
CA PHE A 208 8.25 -7.78 7.08
C PHE A 208 7.64 -9.08 6.56
N ASN A 209 8.40 -9.87 5.78
CA ASN A 209 7.95 -11.21 5.37
C ASN A 209 8.19 -12.28 6.46
N ARG A 210 8.90 -11.98 7.56
CA ARG A 210 9.01 -12.91 8.71
C ARG A 210 7.77 -12.90 9.58
N ASP A 211 7.05 -11.80 9.64
CA ASP A 211 5.78 -11.72 10.38
C ASP A 211 4.62 -12.41 9.64
N GLU A 212 4.83 -12.89 8.41
CA GLU A 212 4.09 -14.07 7.90
C GLU A 212 4.46 -15.38 8.64
N GLY A 213 5.19 -15.31 9.76
CA GLY A 213 5.49 -16.41 10.66
C GLY A 213 5.15 -16.12 12.13
N THR A 214 5.07 -14.85 12.56
CA THR A 214 4.70 -14.47 13.95
C THR A 214 3.35 -13.76 14.06
N VAL A 215 2.89 -13.06 13.01
CA VAL A 215 1.49 -12.66 12.83
C VAL A 215 0.72 -13.72 12.01
N ALA A 216 1.42 -14.65 11.36
CA ALA A 216 0.85 -15.90 10.83
C ALA A 216 0.70 -17.00 11.90
N ARG A 217 0.08 -16.64 13.02
CA ARG A 217 -0.88 -17.56 13.63
C ARG A 217 -2.31 -17.36 13.13
N SER A 218 -2.54 -16.47 12.17
CA SER A 218 -3.71 -16.63 11.29
C SER A 218 -3.39 -17.68 10.23
N GLY A 219 -3.37 -18.95 10.66
CA GLY A 219 -3.51 -20.08 9.76
C GLY A 219 -4.73 -19.88 8.89
N VAL A 220 -4.76 -20.55 7.73
CA VAL A 220 -5.95 -20.63 6.88
C VAL A 220 -7.18 -20.77 7.78
N GLN A 221 -8.08 -19.80 7.74
CA GLN A 221 -9.29 -19.82 8.54
C GLN A 221 -10.44 -20.32 7.68
N THR A 222 -11.33 -21.05 8.31
CA THR A 222 -12.57 -21.49 7.70
C THR A 222 -13.65 -20.47 8.05
N LEU A 223 -14.12 -19.74 7.04
CA LEU A 223 -15.29 -18.88 7.13
C LEU A 223 -16.49 -19.68 6.64
N SER A 224 -17.51 -19.84 7.49
CA SER A 224 -18.81 -20.40 7.12
C SER A 224 -19.85 -19.29 7.17
N VAL A 225 -20.67 -19.17 6.12
CA VAL A 225 -21.77 -18.20 6.06
C VAL A 225 -23.03 -18.90 5.59
N ASP A 226 -24.10 -18.75 6.38
CA ASP A 226 -25.38 -19.42 6.18
C ASP A 226 -26.53 -18.41 6.08
N GLY A 227 -27.59 -18.82 5.38
CA GLY A 227 -28.83 -18.07 5.25
C GLY A 227 -29.08 -17.46 3.87
N TRP A 228 -28.31 -17.87 2.86
CA TRP A 228 -28.49 -17.39 1.49
C TRP A 228 -29.76 -18.00 0.88
N PHE A 229 -30.50 -17.22 0.09
CA PHE A 229 -31.70 -17.71 -0.60
C PHE A 229 -31.38 -18.53 -1.86
N ALA A 230 -30.21 -18.30 -2.46
CA ALA A 230 -29.80 -18.94 -3.71
C ALA A 230 -28.28 -19.12 -3.78
N PRO A 231 -27.78 -20.14 -4.51
CA PRO A 231 -26.34 -20.36 -4.71
C PRO A 231 -25.64 -19.18 -5.39
N ASP A 232 -26.32 -18.46 -6.27
CA ASP A 232 -25.75 -17.31 -6.98
C ASP A 232 -25.28 -16.22 -6.00
N ALA A 233 -26.01 -16.01 -4.90
CA ALA A 233 -25.63 -15.04 -3.87
C ALA A 233 -24.35 -15.46 -3.11
N VAL A 234 -24.11 -16.76 -2.97
CA VAL A 234 -22.86 -17.29 -2.40
C VAL A 234 -21.68 -16.99 -3.32
N LEU A 235 -21.88 -17.13 -4.64
CA LEU A 235 -20.85 -16.83 -5.64
C LEU A 235 -20.58 -15.32 -5.75
N GLU A 236 -21.62 -14.49 -5.66
CA GLU A 236 -21.45 -13.04 -5.57
C GLU A 236 -20.64 -12.65 -4.33
N PHE A 237 -20.92 -13.29 -3.19
CA PHE A 237 -20.15 -13.07 -1.97
C PHE A 237 -18.70 -13.54 -2.08
N ASP A 238 -18.40 -14.63 -2.80
CA ASP A 238 -17.02 -15.02 -3.11
C ASP A 238 -16.26 -13.88 -3.83
N GLY A 239 -16.93 -13.21 -4.78
CA GLY A 239 -16.39 -12.02 -5.43
C GLY A 239 -16.15 -10.85 -4.48
N VAL A 240 -17.12 -10.59 -3.57
CA VAL A 240 -17.00 -9.53 -2.55
C VAL A 240 -15.85 -9.82 -1.57
N LEU A 241 -15.74 -11.05 -1.10
CA LEU A 241 -14.72 -11.51 -0.16
C LEU A 241 -13.31 -11.36 -0.76
N ARG A 242 -13.15 -11.70 -2.05
CA ARG A 242 -11.89 -11.49 -2.79
C ARG A 242 -11.57 -10.01 -3.01
N ALA A 243 -12.57 -9.15 -3.06
CA ALA A 243 -12.41 -7.70 -3.19
C ALA A 243 -12.04 -7.01 -1.86
N TRP A 244 -12.10 -7.71 -0.71
CA TRP A 244 -11.67 -7.18 0.58
C TRP A 244 -10.16 -7.26 0.77
N GLU A 245 -9.45 -6.55 -0.11
CA GLU A 245 -8.00 -6.63 -0.27
C GLU A 245 -7.19 -6.25 0.98
N SER A 246 -7.74 -5.41 1.85
CA SER A 246 -7.14 -4.97 3.11
C SER A 246 -7.28 -5.98 4.25
N ALA A 247 -8.12 -7.01 4.09
CA ALA A 247 -8.40 -8.01 5.12
C ALA A 247 -8.04 -9.43 4.69
N VAL A 248 -8.25 -9.73 3.40
CA VAL A 248 -8.12 -11.06 2.80
C VAL A 248 -6.96 -11.07 1.81
N GLN A 249 -6.00 -11.96 2.06
CA GLN A 249 -4.90 -12.24 1.13
C GLN A 249 -5.36 -13.18 0.02
N GLU A 250 -6.10 -14.23 0.39
CA GLU A 250 -6.65 -15.22 -0.53
C GLU A 250 -7.95 -15.76 0.05
N ALA A 251 -8.96 -15.95 -0.80
CA ALA A 251 -10.19 -16.62 -0.45
C ALA A 251 -10.52 -17.67 -1.51
N ARG A 252 -10.89 -18.86 -1.05
CA ARG A 252 -11.32 -19.97 -1.89
C ARG A 252 -12.58 -20.57 -1.31
N LEU A 253 -13.68 -20.50 -2.06
CA LEU A 253 -14.86 -21.31 -1.77
C LEU A 253 -14.47 -22.80 -1.89
N VAL A 254 -14.61 -23.53 -0.78
CA VAL A 254 -14.28 -24.96 -0.68
C VAL A 254 -15.52 -25.84 -0.60
N GLU A 255 -16.62 -25.31 -0.09
CA GLU A 255 -17.88 -26.05 0.05
C GLU A 255 -19.08 -25.14 -0.16
N LEU A 256 -20.13 -25.70 -0.75
CA LEU A 256 -21.44 -25.09 -0.88
C LEU A 256 -22.45 -26.09 -0.31
N ASP A 257 -23.13 -25.72 0.77
CA ASP A 257 -24.14 -26.55 1.43
C ASP A 257 -25.53 -26.09 1.01
N MET A 258 -26.36 -27.03 0.53
CA MET A 258 -27.72 -26.74 0.08
C MET A 258 -28.70 -27.41 1.05
N GLN A 259 -29.31 -26.60 1.92
CA GLN A 259 -30.28 -27.05 2.91
C GLN A 259 -31.70 -26.56 2.58
N PRO A 260 -32.76 -27.24 3.07
CA PRO A 260 -34.14 -26.76 2.90
C PRO A 260 -34.37 -25.35 3.49
N SER A 261 -33.58 -24.95 4.48
CA SER A 261 -33.62 -23.64 5.13
C SER A 261 -32.83 -22.54 4.39
N GLY A 262 -32.09 -22.89 3.33
CA GLY A 262 -31.26 -21.96 2.58
C GLY A 262 -29.95 -22.58 2.11
N VAL A 263 -29.10 -21.75 1.52
CA VAL A 263 -27.78 -22.12 1.04
C VAL A 263 -26.72 -21.58 2.01
N GLY A 264 -25.70 -22.39 2.28
CA GLY A 264 -24.50 -22.06 3.02
C GLY A 264 -23.27 -22.13 2.14
N GLY A 265 -22.24 -21.37 2.49
CA GLY A 265 -20.93 -21.44 1.84
C GLY A 265 -19.82 -21.58 2.88
N VAL A 266 -18.77 -22.30 2.53
CA VAL A 266 -17.56 -22.42 3.34
C VAL A 266 -16.36 -21.99 2.50
N TRP A 267 -15.59 -21.05 3.03
CA TRP A 267 -14.38 -20.53 2.42
C TRP A 267 -13.16 -20.87 3.27
N GLU A 268 -12.08 -21.25 2.61
CA GLU A 268 -10.74 -21.14 3.16
C GLU A 268 -10.21 -19.74 2.86
N VAL A 269 -9.93 -18.99 3.93
CA VAL A 269 -9.49 -17.60 3.86
C VAL A 269 -8.12 -17.48 4.49
N ARG A 270 -7.15 -17.02 3.70
CA ARG A 270 -5.86 -16.57 4.21
C ARG A 270 -5.97 -15.10 4.57
N LEU A 271 -5.73 -14.80 5.85
CA LEU A 271 -5.96 -13.47 6.39
C LEU A 271 -4.71 -12.61 6.28
N LEU A 272 -4.93 -11.34 5.94
CA LEU A 272 -3.95 -10.28 6.10
C LEU A 272 -4.16 -9.56 7.43
N ASN A 273 -5.42 -9.32 7.79
CA ASN A 273 -5.82 -8.64 9.02
C ASN A 273 -7.16 -9.21 9.54
N ALA A 274 -7.10 -10.04 10.58
CA ALA A 274 -8.26 -10.71 11.14
C ALA A 274 -9.29 -9.75 11.75
N SER A 275 -8.83 -8.69 12.44
CA SER A 275 -9.72 -7.66 13.02
C SER A 275 -10.47 -6.89 11.95
N ARG A 276 -9.83 -6.65 10.80
CA ARG A 276 -10.46 -5.97 9.66
C ARG A 276 -11.49 -6.87 8.98
N LEU A 277 -11.16 -8.15 8.78
CA LEU A 277 -12.12 -9.12 8.24
C LEU A 277 -13.38 -9.19 9.11
N ASP A 278 -13.22 -9.33 10.43
CA ASP A 278 -14.37 -9.40 11.35
C ASP A 278 -15.24 -8.14 11.26
N SER A 279 -14.63 -6.95 11.19
CA SER A 279 -15.35 -5.69 11.01
C SER A 279 -16.14 -5.63 9.69
N LEU A 280 -15.54 -6.11 8.59
CA LEU A 280 -16.20 -6.17 7.28
C LEU A 280 -17.35 -7.18 7.27
N LEU A 281 -17.16 -8.36 7.88
CA LEU A 281 -18.22 -9.38 8.02
C LEU A 281 -19.39 -8.86 8.86
N LYS A 282 -19.12 -8.23 10.00
CA LYS A 282 -20.15 -7.62 10.88
C LYS A 282 -20.93 -6.50 10.22
N SER A 283 -20.30 -5.73 9.32
CA SER A 283 -21.00 -4.68 8.59
C SER A 283 -21.81 -5.21 7.40
N TYR A 284 -21.31 -6.24 6.71
CA TYR A 284 -21.89 -6.72 5.47
C TYR A 284 -22.99 -7.78 5.67
N LEU A 285 -22.80 -8.75 6.55
CA LEU A 285 -23.66 -9.95 6.61
C LEU A 285 -24.96 -9.77 7.42
N PRO A 286 -24.95 -9.17 8.62
CA PRO A 286 -26.17 -9.06 9.44
C PRO A 286 -27.30 -8.25 8.78
N GLN A 287 -26.94 -7.22 8.00
CA GLN A 287 -27.93 -6.42 7.25
C GLN A 287 -28.70 -7.22 6.21
N ARG A 288 -28.18 -8.40 5.83
CA ARG A 288 -28.75 -9.32 4.84
C ARG A 288 -29.42 -10.54 5.49
N GLY A 289 -29.53 -10.57 6.83
CA GLY A 289 -30.08 -11.70 7.57
C GLY A 289 -29.17 -12.93 7.58
N LEU A 290 -27.89 -12.76 7.24
CA LEU A 290 -26.93 -13.86 7.15
C LEU A 290 -26.18 -14.03 8.47
N THR A 291 -25.85 -15.28 8.77
CA THR A 291 -25.05 -15.64 9.94
C THR A 291 -23.69 -16.15 9.50
N TYR A 292 -22.64 -15.87 10.27
CA TYR A 292 -21.30 -16.36 9.94
C TYR A 292 -20.59 -16.93 11.16
N ARG A 293 -19.66 -17.84 10.89
CA ARG A 293 -18.69 -18.36 11.87
C ARG A 293 -17.31 -18.35 11.26
N LEU A 294 -16.33 -17.99 12.07
CA LEU A 294 -14.93 -18.00 11.71
C LEU A 294 -14.21 -18.95 12.67
N SER A 295 -13.57 -19.97 12.13
CA SER A 295 -12.80 -20.95 12.90
C SER A 295 -11.39 -21.09 12.34
N GLU A 296 -10.40 -21.27 13.22
CA GLU A 296 -9.07 -21.69 12.77
C GLU A 296 -9.15 -23.11 12.22
N LYS A 297 -8.47 -23.36 11.10
CA LYS A 297 -8.41 -24.71 10.54
C LYS A 297 -7.53 -25.57 11.44
N ASP A 298 -8.13 -26.49 12.20
CA ASP A 298 -7.41 -27.52 12.93
C ASP A 298 -6.55 -28.33 11.96
N SER A 299 -5.22 -28.23 12.10
CA SER A 299 -4.29 -29.10 11.40
C SER A 299 -4.43 -30.51 11.98
N LYS A 300 -5.14 -31.40 11.29
CA LYS A 300 -4.97 -32.85 11.45
C LYS A 300 -3.71 -33.32 10.75
#